data_AF-A0AA95FRZ2-F1
#
_entry.id   AF-A0AA95FRZ2-F1
#
_cell.length_a   1.000
_cell.length_b   1.000
_cell.length_c   1.000
_cell.angle_alpha   90.00
_cell.angle_beta   90.00
_cell.angle_gamma   90.00
#
_symmetry.space_group_name_H-M   'P 1'
#
loop_
_entity.id
_entity.type
_entity.pdbx_description
1 polymer ?
#
loop_
_entity_poly.entity_id
_entity_poly.type
_entity_poly.pdbx_seq_one_letter_code
_entity_poly.pdbx_strand_id
1 'polypeptide(L)'
;MSRRWGSGLVAALAVMATACGGSNQAAPPEPDPSTSSTPAPPYDASLPPARAVLSLVPHEATTLSLTDFDEVRAQYGAEPGDAGFWKEAVRHSPLLSTGLLRPYGDRLQGFGPDDVAWEARYAGGGSDGWVLALRPGTDMAAVRRAVAAGIGPLAGATVDAADHLVTSARLDPSDPGWTDLADLVGPRAEATYVARGCLAGDTGDQRLQPLRAYAVSFGQGLATAYLGGGRDDLFARMRLGATLPAFAADYTHGAADPSSGRIGFTMTDPVDAAQQALRGRLPFAVCAE
;
A
#
# COMPACT_ATOMS: atom_id res chain seq x y z
N MET A 1 -58.96 49.96 52.63
CA MET A 1 -58.30 51.20 53.07
C MET A 1 -57.44 51.72 51.93
N SER A 2 -57.53 53.03 51.73
CA SER A 2 -57.14 53.84 50.59
C SER A 2 -55.72 54.43 50.62
N ARG A 3 -55.27 54.90 49.44
CA ARG A 3 -54.25 55.94 49.09
C ARG A 3 -52.93 55.39 48.51
N ARG A 4 -52.61 55.52 47.20
CA ARG A 4 -52.33 56.68 46.30
C ARG A 4 -50.95 57.35 46.54
N TRP A 5 -50.03 57.17 45.56
CA TRP A 5 -49.34 58.20 44.72
C TRP A 5 -48.05 58.79 45.35
N GLY A 6 -46.97 59.16 44.63
CA GLY A 6 -46.65 59.30 43.19
C GLY A 6 -45.11 59.13 42.97
N SER A 7 -44.58 58.90 41.76
CA SER A 7 -44.46 59.76 40.55
C SER A 7 -43.16 60.59 40.49
N GLY A 8 -42.37 60.38 39.43
CA GLY A 8 -41.35 61.31 38.87
C GLY A 8 -39.89 60.89 39.11
N LEU A 9 -38.96 60.89 38.16
CA LEU A 9 -38.87 61.62 36.89
C LEU A 9 -37.95 60.90 35.89
N VAL A 10 -38.22 61.14 34.61
CA VAL A 10 -37.59 60.59 33.39
C VAL A 10 -36.54 61.58 32.85
N ALA A 11 -35.46 61.07 32.26
CA ALA A 11 -34.68 61.70 31.19
C ALA A 11 -34.02 60.58 30.37
N ALA A 12 -34.57 60.08 29.25
CA ALA A 12 -34.71 60.70 27.93
C ALA A 12 -33.36 61.17 27.34
N LEU A 13 -32.63 60.24 26.73
CA LEU A 13 -31.65 60.55 25.67
C LEU A 13 -32.14 59.94 24.36
N ALA A 14 -32.51 60.83 23.44
CA ALA A 14 -32.81 60.53 22.06
C ALA A 14 -31.52 60.50 21.26
N VAL A 15 -31.33 59.45 20.44
CA VAL A 15 -30.40 59.46 19.31
C VAL A 15 -31.19 59.07 18.07
N MET A 16 -30.99 59.88 17.04
CA MET A 16 -31.76 59.94 15.80
C MET A 16 -31.43 58.82 14.82
N ALA A 17 -32.44 58.48 14.01
CA ALA A 17 -32.43 58.16 12.58
C ALA A 17 -31.24 57.38 11.97
N THR A 18 -31.56 56.25 11.33
CA THR A 18 -31.57 56.13 9.85
C THR A 18 -32.06 54.75 9.43
N ALA A 19 -33.00 54.75 8.47
CA ALA A 19 -33.47 53.57 7.77
C ALA A 19 -32.55 53.31 6.56
N CYS A 20 -32.14 52.06 6.37
CA CYS A 20 -31.71 51.54 5.07
C CYS A 20 -32.22 50.10 4.95
N GLY A 21 -33.08 49.88 3.96
CA GLY A 21 -33.61 48.57 3.61
C GLY A 21 -32.48 47.63 3.21
N GLY A 22 -32.32 46.55 3.97
CA GLY A 22 -31.49 45.42 3.58
C GLY A 22 -32.29 44.53 2.62
N SER A 23 -32.06 44.73 1.33
CA SER A 23 -32.41 43.78 0.28
C SER A 23 -31.88 42.39 0.66
N ASN A 24 -32.78 41.40 0.76
CA ASN A 24 -32.44 39.98 0.80
C ASN A 24 -31.79 39.59 -0.53
N GLN A 25 -30.50 39.89 -0.66
CA GLN A 25 -29.68 39.32 -1.70
C GLN A 25 -29.36 37.90 -1.23
N ALA A 26 -30.07 36.93 -1.80
CA ALA A 26 -29.69 35.52 -1.68
C ALA A 26 -28.20 35.42 -2.03
N ALA A 27 -27.40 34.87 -1.10
CA ALA A 27 -26.02 34.55 -1.39
C ALA A 27 -25.99 33.73 -2.69
N PRO A 28 -25.07 34.03 -3.63
CA PRO A 28 -24.85 33.15 -4.76
C PRO A 28 -24.70 31.72 -4.24
N PRO A 29 -25.34 30.71 -4.85
CA PRO A 29 -25.10 29.33 -4.45
C PRO A 29 -23.58 29.10 -4.44
N GLU A 30 -23.06 28.62 -3.31
CA GLU A 30 -21.68 28.16 -3.27
C GLU A 30 -21.51 27.20 -4.44
N PRO A 31 -20.49 27.40 -5.30
CA PRO A 31 -20.23 26.44 -6.35
C PRO A 31 -20.02 25.10 -5.66
N ASP A 32 -20.81 24.09 -6.06
CA ASP A 32 -20.61 22.72 -5.63
C ASP A 32 -19.10 22.43 -5.70
N PRO A 33 -18.49 21.85 -4.66
CA PRO A 33 -17.08 21.50 -4.72
C PRO A 33 -16.93 20.60 -5.94
N SER A 34 -16.40 21.18 -7.00
CA SER A 34 -16.09 20.45 -8.22
C SER A 34 -15.09 19.41 -7.75
N THR A 35 -15.54 18.16 -7.66
CA THR A 35 -14.69 17.01 -7.42
C THR A 35 -13.84 16.87 -8.68
N SER A 36 -12.84 17.75 -8.81
CA SER A 36 -11.76 17.62 -9.74
C SER A 36 -10.97 16.41 -9.28
N SER A 37 -11.43 15.22 -9.66
CA SER A 37 -10.65 14.01 -9.56
C SER A 37 -9.50 14.18 -10.53
N THR A 38 -8.36 14.64 -10.04
CA THR A 38 -7.10 14.55 -10.79
C THR A 38 -6.93 13.08 -11.15
N PRO A 39 -6.83 12.72 -12.44
CA PRO A 39 -6.59 11.34 -12.83
C PRO A 39 -5.33 10.82 -12.15
N ALA A 40 -5.30 9.53 -11.81
CA ALA A 40 -4.07 8.90 -11.31
C ALA A 40 -2.92 9.18 -12.30
N PRO A 41 -1.69 9.44 -11.83
CA PRO A 41 -0.55 9.37 -12.71
C PRO A 41 -0.53 7.99 -13.39
N PRO A 42 -0.21 7.93 -14.70
CA PRO A 42 -0.11 6.66 -15.41
C PRO A 42 1.00 5.79 -14.81
N TYR A 43 0.95 4.49 -15.12
CA TYR A 43 2.02 3.57 -14.80
C TYR A 43 3.37 4.06 -15.36
N ASP A 44 4.42 3.95 -14.55
CA ASP A 44 5.78 4.33 -14.89
C ASP A 44 6.75 3.21 -14.53
N ALA A 45 7.17 2.46 -15.56
CA ALA A 45 8.12 1.34 -15.42
C ALA A 45 9.53 1.78 -14.99
N SER A 46 9.85 3.07 -14.99
CA SER A 46 11.16 3.57 -14.53
C SER A 46 11.26 3.68 -13.01
N LEU A 47 10.12 3.63 -12.30
CA LEU A 47 10.06 3.63 -10.84
C LEU A 47 10.40 2.25 -10.27
N PRO A 48 10.88 2.16 -9.02
CA PRO A 48 10.99 0.87 -8.32
C PRO A 48 9.65 0.12 -8.32
N PRO A 49 9.62 -1.23 -8.45
CA PRO A 49 8.37 -1.97 -8.65
C PRO A 49 7.28 -1.71 -7.60
N ALA A 50 7.66 -1.62 -6.32
CA ALA A 50 6.73 -1.30 -5.24
C ALA A 50 6.04 0.06 -5.39
N ARG A 51 6.68 1.03 -6.07
CA ARG A 51 6.12 2.34 -6.37
C ARG A 51 5.36 2.33 -7.70
N ALA A 52 5.91 1.67 -8.72
CA ALA A 52 5.28 1.56 -10.05
C ALA A 52 3.91 0.88 -9.97
N VAL A 53 3.78 -0.19 -9.18
CA VAL A 53 2.53 -0.95 -9.07
C VAL A 53 1.39 -0.17 -8.41
N LEU A 54 1.67 0.90 -7.65
CA LEU A 54 0.63 1.63 -6.90
C LEU A 54 -0.45 2.24 -7.81
N SER A 55 -0.12 2.60 -9.06
CA SER A 55 -1.09 3.10 -10.04
C SER A 55 -1.97 1.99 -10.64
N LEU A 56 -1.66 0.71 -10.37
CA LEU A 56 -2.34 -0.47 -10.91
C LEU A 56 -3.20 -1.20 -9.86
N VAL A 57 -3.13 -0.77 -8.60
CA VAL A 57 -3.88 -1.36 -7.50
C VAL A 57 -5.20 -0.61 -7.34
N PRO A 58 -6.35 -1.31 -7.42
CA PRO A 58 -7.65 -0.66 -7.22
C PRO A 58 -7.75 0.04 -5.86
N HIS A 59 -8.38 1.21 -5.82
CA HIS A 59 -8.42 2.03 -4.62
C HIS A 59 -9.02 1.30 -3.40
N GLU A 60 -10.06 0.50 -3.63
CA GLU A 60 -10.78 -0.27 -2.61
C GLU A 60 -10.01 -1.44 -2.03
N ALA A 61 -8.95 -1.92 -2.69
CA ALA A 61 -8.10 -2.96 -2.13
C ALA A 61 -7.59 -2.52 -0.74
N THR A 62 -7.30 -3.48 0.14
CA THR A 62 -6.77 -3.19 1.48
C THR A 62 -5.33 -3.66 1.66
N THR A 63 -4.87 -4.60 0.84
CA THR A 63 -3.50 -5.13 0.91
C THR A 63 -2.89 -5.24 -0.47
N LEU A 64 -1.59 -5.03 -0.56
CA LEU A 64 -0.74 -5.26 -1.72
C LEU A 64 0.48 -6.07 -1.26
N SER A 65 0.81 -7.14 -1.96
CA SER A 65 2.06 -7.85 -1.80
C SER A 65 2.79 -7.92 -3.14
N LEU A 66 4.09 -7.69 -3.13
CA LEU A 66 4.93 -7.69 -4.32
C LEU A 66 6.21 -8.48 -4.05
N THR A 67 6.60 -9.32 -5.00
CA THR A 67 7.94 -9.92 -5.08
C THR A 67 8.64 -9.40 -6.33
N ASP A 68 9.84 -8.83 -6.18
CA ASP A 68 10.72 -8.44 -7.29
C ASP A 68 11.72 -9.59 -7.54
N PHE A 69 11.42 -10.45 -8.52
CA PHE A 69 12.27 -11.61 -8.80
C PHE A 69 13.61 -11.21 -9.44
N ASP A 70 13.73 -10.02 -10.04
CA ASP A 70 15.01 -9.52 -10.52
C ASP A 70 15.91 -9.13 -9.35
N GLU A 71 15.36 -8.52 -8.30
CA GLU A 71 16.12 -8.23 -7.07
C GLU A 71 16.52 -9.52 -6.35
N VAL A 72 15.62 -10.52 -6.27
CA VAL A 72 15.95 -11.84 -5.71
C VAL A 72 17.07 -12.51 -6.53
N ARG A 73 17.03 -12.43 -7.86
CA ARG A 73 18.11 -12.95 -8.71
C ARG A 73 19.43 -12.23 -8.47
N ALA A 74 19.40 -10.90 -8.40
CA ALA A 74 20.59 -10.09 -8.13
C ALA A 74 21.27 -10.49 -6.81
N GLN A 75 20.49 -10.79 -5.76
CA GLN A 75 21.01 -11.25 -4.48
C GLN A 75 21.81 -12.56 -4.56
N TYR A 76 21.43 -13.47 -5.45
CA TYR A 76 22.14 -14.73 -5.66
C TYR A 76 23.17 -14.69 -6.81
N GLY A 77 23.26 -13.58 -7.54
CA GLY A 77 24.02 -13.51 -8.80
C GLY A 77 23.49 -14.49 -9.85
N ALA A 78 22.18 -14.77 -9.85
CA ALA A 78 21.53 -15.70 -10.75
C ALA A 78 21.02 -14.99 -12.01
N GLU A 79 21.07 -15.67 -13.15
CA GLU A 79 20.53 -15.20 -14.42
C GLU A 79 19.18 -15.87 -14.76
N PRO A 80 18.36 -15.30 -15.65
CA PRO A 80 17.17 -15.97 -16.16
C PRO A 80 17.51 -17.34 -16.77
N GLY A 81 16.72 -18.37 -16.41
CA GLY A 81 16.93 -19.75 -16.86
C GLY A 81 17.86 -20.58 -15.97
N ASP A 82 18.43 -20.01 -14.89
CA ASP A 82 19.19 -20.80 -13.92
C ASP A 82 18.29 -21.83 -13.22
N ALA A 83 18.53 -23.11 -13.50
CA ALA A 83 17.70 -24.22 -13.01
C ALA A 83 17.63 -24.33 -11.48
N GLY A 84 18.62 -23.76 -10.77
CA GLY A 84 18.65 -23.71 -9.30
C GLY A 84 17.89 -22.54 -8.68
N PHE A 85 17.65 -21.45 -9.43
CA PHE A 85 17.14 -20.18 -8.91
C PHE A 85 15.87 -20.38 -8.07
N TRP A 86 14.85 -20.99 -8.66
CA TRP A 86 13.55 -21.14 -8.00
C TRP A 86 13.59 -22.02 -6.76
N LYS A 87 14.52 -22.97 -6.70
CA LYS A 87 14.69 -23.83 -5.53
C LYS A 87 15.32 -23.04 -4.38
N GLU A 88 16.34 -22.24 -4.67
CA GLU A 88 17.04 -21.43 -3.66
C GLU A 88 16.18 -20.26 -3.21
N ALA A 89 15.53 -19.55 -4.13
CA ALA A 89 14.65 -18.43 -3.81
C ALA A 89 13.51 -18.85 -2.87
N VAL A 90 12.84 -19.97 -3.13
CA VAL A 90 11.76 -20.48 -2.25
C VAL A 90 12.28 -20.88 -0.87
N ARG A 91 13.53 -21.33 -0.78
CA ARG A 91 14.11 -21.83 0.47
C ARG A 91 14.66 -20.71 1.36
N HIS A 92 15.11 -19.62 0.77
CA HIS A 92 15.97 -18.66 1.45
C HIS A 92 15.54 -17.20 1.32
N SER A 93 14.65 -16.85 0.40
CA SER A 93 14.26 -15.46 0.16
C SER A 93 12.93 -15.11 0.82
N PRO A 94 12.72 -13.83 1.18
CA PRO A 94 11.48 -13.34 1.77
C PRO A 94 10.37 -13.15 0.73
N LEU A 95 10.01 -14.22 0.01
CA LEU A 95 9.05 -14.16 -1.08
C LEU A 95 7.62 -13.97 -0.56
N LEU A 96 6.91 -12.98 -1.10
CA LEU A 96 5.45 -12.80 -0.88
C LEU A 96 4.61 -13.50 -1.95
N SER A 97 5.25 -13.88 -3.05
CA SER A 97 4.76 -14.81 -4.07
C SER A 97 5.89 -15.74 -4.50
N THR A 98 5.56 -17.01 -4.70
CA THR A 98 6.50 -18.03 -5.17
C THR A 98 6.52 -18.15 -6.70
N GLY A 99 5.79 -17.31 -7.45
CA GLY A 99 5.74 -17.26 -8.90
C GLY A 99 4.47 -17.90 -9.49
N LEU A 100 3.51 -17.07 -9.88
CA LEU A 100 2.17 -17.45 -10.37
C LEU A 100 2.22 -18.39 -11.59
N LEU A 101 3.17 -18.17 -12.50
CA LEU A 101 3.27 -18.93 -13.74
C LEU A 101 4.04 -20.25 -13.60
N ARG A 102 4.74 -20.49 -12.48
CA ARG A 102 5.61 -21.67 -12.31
C ARG A 102 4.91 -23.01 -12.52
N PRO A 103 3.70 -23.24 -12.00
CA PRO A 103 3.00 -24.51 -12.22
C PRO A 103 2.60 -24.77 -13.67
N TYR A 104 2.73 -23.76 -14.55
CA TYR A 104 2.28 -23.79 -15.93
C TYR A 104 3.40 -23.67 -16.95
N GLY A 105 4.67 -23.61 -16.52
CA GLY A 105 5.83 -23.38 -17.40
C GLY A 105 5.85 -24.25 -18.65
N ASP A 106 5.62 -25.56 -18.51
CA ASP A 106 5.62 -26.53 -19.62
C ASP A 106 4.51 -26.29 -20.66
N ARG A 107 3.48 -25.52 -20.31
CA ARG A 107 2.35 -25.18 -21.19
C ARG A 107 2.54 -23.83 -21.86
N LEU A 108 3.45 -22.99 -21.37
CA LEU A 108 3.72 -21.67 -21.93
C LEU A 108 4.76 -21.81 -23.04
N GLN A 109 4.42 -21.33 -24.24
CA GLN A 109 5.28 -21.43 -25.42
C GLN A 109 5.81 -20.06 -25.80
N GLY A 110 7.12 -19.85 -25.70
CA GLY A 110 7.79 -18.58 -26.06
C GLY A 110 7.92 -17.57 -24.92
N PHE A 111 7.43 -17.90 -23.72
CA PHE A 111 7.73 -17.22 -22.46
C PHE A 111 7.45 -18.19 -21.30
N GLY A 112 7.87 -17.83 -20.09
CA GLY A 112 7.67 -18.65 -18.91
C GLY A 112 7.85 -17.86 -17.60
N PRO A 113 8.00 -18.59 -16.48
CA PRO A 113 8.16 -17.96 -15.16
C PRO A 113 9.40 -17.08 -15.03
N ASP A 114 10.47 -17.40 -15.77
CA ASP A 114 11.72 -16.63 -15.73
C ASP A 114 11.66 -15.30 -16.50
N ASP A 115 10.62 -15.12 -17.32
CA ASP A 115 10.33 -13.85 -17.98
C ASP A 115 9.62 -12.85 -17.07
N VAL A 116 9.16 -13.26 -15.88
CA VAL A 116 8.51 -12.37 -14.92
C VAL A 116 9.57 -11.63 -14.11
N ALA A 117 9.65 -10.31 -14.30
CA ALA A 117 10.53 -9.42 -13.54
C ALA A 117 10.05 -9.26 -12.09
N TRP A 118 8.76 -8.95 -11.93
CA TRP A 118 8.11 -8.85 -10.64
C TRP A 118 6.64 -9.27 -10.73
N GLU A 119 6.11 -9.70 -9.58
CA GLU A 119 4.72 -10.12 -9.42
C GLU A 119 4.11 -9.42 -8.21
N ALA A 120 2.90 -8.90 -8.39
CA ALA A 120 2.12 -8.32 -7.33
C ALA A 120 0.75 -8.97 -7.20
N ARG A 121 0.22 -8.98 -5.97
CA ARG A 121 -1.15 -9.36 -5.64
C ARG A 121 -1.78 -8.25 -4.80
N TYR A 122 -3.02 -7.91 -5.11
CA TYR A 122 -3.84 -7.07 -4.25
C TYR A 122 -5.07 -7.84 -3.80
N ALA A 123 -5.59 -7.47 -2.63
CA ALA A 123 -6.76 -8.11 -2.05
C ALA A 123 -7.51 -7.19 -1.09
N GLY A 124 -8.78 -7.55 -0.83
CA GLY A 124 -9.66 -6.91 0.15
C GLY A 124 -10.55 -5.83 -0.45
N GLY A 125 -11.52 -5.35 0.35
CA GLY A 125 -12.49 -4.33 -0.08
C GLY A 125 -13.35 -4.69 -1.29
N GLY A 126 -13.41 -5.98 -1.65
CA GLY A 126 -14.13 -6.47 -2.83
C GLY A 126 -13.28 -6.61 -4.09
N SER A 127 -11.99 -6.28 -4.02
CA SER A 127 -11.08 -6.33 -5.17
C SER A 127 -9.85 -7.17 -4.88
N ASP A 128 -9.83 -8.33 -5.54
CA ASP A 128 -8.74 -9.29 -5.47
C ASP A 128 -8.18 -9.50 -6.88
N GLY A 129 -6.86 -9.52 -7.00
CA GLY A 129 -6.23 -9.66 -8.30
C GLY A 129 -4.71 -9.69 -8.24
N TRP A 130 -4.11 -9.74 -9.43
CA TRP A 130 -2.66 -9.80 -9.59
C TRP A 130 -2.20 -8.99 -10.80
N VAL A 131 -0.92 -8.62 -10.76
CA VAL A 131 -0.19 -7.95 -11.82
C VAL A 131 1.15 -8.67 -12.01
N LEU A 132 1.48 -9.01 -13.26
CA LEU A 132 2.80 -9.48 -13.66
C LEU A 132 3.44 -8.41 -14.53
N ALA A 133 4.67 -8.03 -14.21
CA ALA A 133 5.53 -7.35 -15.17
C ALA A 133 6.51 -8.33 -15.77
N LEU A 134 6.56 -8.33 -17.10
CA LEU A 134 7.44 -9.16 -17.88
C LEU A 134 8.71 -8.36 -18.22
N ARG A 135 9.84 -9.07 -18.32
CA ARG A 135 11.13 -8.48 -18.64
C ARG A 135 11.09 -7.89 -20.06
N PRO A 136 11.87 -6.83 -20.33
CA PRO A 136 12.08 -6.37 -21.68
C PRO A 136 12.57 -7.50 -22.58
N GLY A 137 11.95 -7.64 -23.76
CA GLY A 137 12.31 -8.67 -24.74
C GLY A 137 11.48 -9.96 -24.68
N THR A 138 10.58 -10.12 -23.70
CA THR A 138 9.60 -11.21 -23.70
C THR A 138 8.69 -11.16 -24.94
N ASP A 139 8.39 -12.32 -25.55
CA ASP A 139 7.47 -12.40 -26.70
C ASP A 139 6.02 -12.09 -26.27
N MET A 140 5.63 -10.81 -26.34
CA MET A 140 4.27 -10.40 -25.99
C MET A 140 3.19 -10.99 -26.91
N ALA A 141 3.54 -11.48 -28.11
CA ALA A 141 2.59 -12.23 -28.92
C ALA A 141 2.36 -13.64 -28.34
N ALA A 142 3.37 -14.30 -27.79
CA ALA A 142 3.22 -15.54 -27.03
C ALA A 142 2.34 -15.35 -25.79
N VAL A 143 2.55 -14.26 -25.06
CA VAL A 143 1.74 -13.92 -23.87
C VAL A 143 0.26 -13.80 -24.26
N ARG A 144 -0.06 -13.04 -25.33
CA ARG A 144 -1.44 -12.93 -25.84
C ARG A 144 -2.04 -14.26 -26.25
N ARG A 145 -1.26 -15.15 -26.90
CA ARG A 145 -1.72 -16.50 -27.26
C ARG A 145 -2.06 -17.32 -26.01
N ALA A 146 -1.22 -17.28 -24.97
CA ALA A 146 -1.46 -18.01 -23.73
C ALA A 146 -2.70 -17.51 -22.96
N VAL A 147 -2.91 -16.19 -22.93
CA VAL A 147 -4.12 -15.57 -22.38
C VAL A 147 -5.37 -16.00 -23.17
N ALA A 148 -5.33 -15.90 -24.50
CA ALA A 148 -6.44 -16.34 -25.37
C ALA A 148 -6.74 -17.84 -25.24
N ALA A 149 -5.71 -18.66 -25.00
CA ALA A 149 -5.85 -20.09 -24.75
C ALA A 149 -6.29 -20.43 -23.31
N GLY A 150 -6.42 -19.44 -22.42
CA GLY A 150 -6.87 -19.64 -21.04
C GLY A 150 -5.94 -20.52 -20.20
N ILE A 151 -4.62 -20.36 -20.35
CA ILE A 151 -3.66 -21.20 -19.63
C ILE A 151 -3.59 -20.79 -18.15
N GLY A 152 -4.22 -21.60 -17.30
CA GLY A 152 -4.13 -21.45 -15.84
C GLY A 152 -4.66 -20.09 -15.38
N PRO A 153 -3.90 -19.32 -14.58
CA PRO A 153 -4.36 -18.03 -14.07
C PRO A 153 -4.49 -16.96 -15.15
N LEU A 154 -3.94 -17.17 -16.35
CA LEU A 154 -4.03 -16.23 -17.46
C LEU A 154 -5.42 -16.18 -18.12
N ALA A 155 -6.32 -17.10 -17.77
CA ALA A 155 -7.69 -17.09 -18.28
C ALA A 155 -8.42 -15.81 -17.85
N GLY A 156 -8.84 -15.00 -18.82
CA GLY A 156 -9.52 -13.72 -18.57
C GLY A 156 -8.59 -12.55 -18.22
N ALA A 157 -7.27 -12.77 -18.21
CA ALA A 157 -6.29 -11.71 -17.97
C ALA A 157 -6.28 -10.68 -19.11
N THR A 158 -5.82 -9.47 -18.79
CA THR A 158 -5.58 -8.39 -19.75
C THR A 158 -4.09 -8.24 -20.03
N VAL A 159 -3.71 -8.06 -21.30
CA VAL A 159 -2.31 -7.86 -21.70
C VAL A 159 -2.11 -6.42 -22.13
N ASP A 160 -1.21 -5.72 -21.46
CA ASP A 160 -0.61 -4.48 -21.95
C ASP A 160 0.77 -4.79 -22.52
N ALA A 161 0.86 -4.82 -23.85
CA ALA A 161 2.13 -5.13 -24.51
C ALA A 161 3.09 -3.95 -24.58
N ALA A 162 2.60 -2.71 -24.43
CA ALA A 162 3.48 -1.54 -24.43
C ALA A 162 4.29 -1.52 -23.13
N ASP A 163 3.60 -1.72 -22.01
CA ASP A 163 4.20 -1.69 -20.67
C ASP A 163 4.71 -3.05 -20.19
N HIS A 164 4.60 -4.10 -21.02
CA HIS A 164 4.97 -5.47 -20.69
C HIS A 164 4.24 -6.01 -19.45
N LEU A 165 2.97 -5.62 -19.28
CA LEU A 165 2.14 -6.02 -18.16
C LEU A 165 1.11 -7.07 -18.54
N VAL A 166 0.82 -7.94 -17.58
CA VAL A 166 -0.37 -8.79 -17.59
C VAL A 166 -1.10 -8.61 -16.27
N THR A 167 -2.39 -8.30 -16.33
CA THR A 167 -3.22 -8.08 -15.15
C THR A 167 -4.37 -9.09 -15.10
N SER A 168 -4.77 -9.50 -13.91
CA SER A 168 -5.88 -10.45 -13.73
C SER A 168 -7.23 -9.97 -14.28
N ALA A 169 -7.40 -8.65 -14.40
CA ALA A 169 -8.59 -7.99 -14.92
C ALA A 169 -8.21 -6.69 -15.63
N ARG A 170 -9.15 -6.13 -16.40
CA ARG A 170 -9.00 -4.79 -16.98
C ARG A 170 -9.05 -3.75 -15.86
N LEU A 171 -8.06 -2.85 -15.83
CA LEU A 171 -8.01 -1.74 -14.89
C LEU A 171 -8.94 -0.61 -15.32
N ASP A 172 -9.56 0.08 -14.36
CA ASP A 172 -10.34 1.29 -14.60
C ASP A 172 -9.39 2.50 -14.67
N PRO A 173 -9.27 3.19 -15.81
CA PRO A 173 -8.38 4.34 -15.94
C PRO A 173 -8.81 5.57 -15.11
N SER A 174 -10.02 5.56 -14.54
CA SER A 174 -10.52 6.61 -13.65
C SER A 174 -10.22 6.34 -12.18
N ASP A 175 -9.77 5.14 -11.83
CA ASP A 175 -9.37 4.78 -10.47
C ASP A 175 -8.07 5.52 -10.08
N PRO A 176 -8.04 6.30 -8.98
CA PRO A 176 -6.83 6.99 -8.52
C PRO A 176 -5.69 6.03 -8.10
N GLY A 177 -6.02 4.77 -7.86
CA GLY A 177 -5.16 3.73 -7.33
C GLY A 177 -4.68 4.03 -5.92
N TRP A 178 -3.45 3.57 -5.62
CA TRP A 178 -2.76 3.77 -4.34
C TRP A 178 -1.63 4.80 -4.43
N THR A 179 -1.75 5.75 -5.35
CA THR A 179 -0.69 6.73 -5.63
C THR A 179 -0.43 7.68 -4.45
N ASP A 180 -1.39 7.82 -3.53
CA ASP A 180 -1.26 8.50 -2.24
C ASP A 180 -0.28 7.82 -1.25
N LEU A 181 0.08 6.55 -1.47
CA LEU A 181 1.00 5.79 -0.63
C LEU A 181 2.44 5.78 -1.16
N ALA A 182 2.77 6.61 -2.16
CA ALA A 182 4.08 6.62 -2.80
C ALA A 182 5.25 6.92 -1.83
N ASP A 183 5.02 7.71 -0.78
CA ASP A 183 6.03 8.03 0.23
C ASP A 183 6.19 6.93 1.29
N LEU A 184 5.28 5.96 1.32
CA LEU A 184 5.29 4.84 2.26
C LEU A 184 6.12 3.66 1.75
N VAL A 185 6.16 3.46 0.43
CA VAL A 185 6.95 2.39 -0.16
C VAL A 185 8.42 2.79 -0.20
N GLY A 186 9.27 1.89 0.31
CA GLY A 186 10.72 2.11 0.41
C GLY A 186 11.44 2.09 -0.95
N PRO A 187 12.79 2.05 -0.92
CA PRO A 187 13.58 1.78 -2.11
C PRO A 187 13.32 0.35 -2.62
N ARG A 188 13.98 -0.03 -3.72
CA ARG A 188 13.90 -1.38 -4.27
C ARG A 188 14.25 -2.44 -3.22
N ALA A 189 13.51 -3.54 -3.23
CA ALA A 189 13.61 -4.63 -2.27
C ALA A 189 13.15 -5.95 -2.91
N GLU A 190 13.60 -7.09 -2.38
CA GLU A 190 13.24 -8.44 -2.86
C GLU A 190 11.73 -8.68 -2.78
N ALA A 191 11.10 -8.16 -1.72
CA ALA A 191 9.65 -8.15 -1.60
C ALA A 191 9.15 -6.91 -0.84
N THR A 192 7.91 -6.50 -1.08
CA THR A 192 7.25 -5.42 -0.36
C THR A 192 5.79 -5.78 -0.08
N TYR A 193 5.39 -5.66 1.19
CA TYR A 193 4.01 -5.76 1.63
C TYR A 193 3.50 -4.37 1.99
N VAL A 194 2.29 -4.01 1.59
CA VAL A 194 1.63 -2.75 1.93
C VAL A 194 0.21 -3.06 2.37
N ALA A 195 -0.24 -2.42 3.44
CA ALA A 195 -1.62 -2.51 3.89
C ALA A 195 -2.18 -1.13 4.21
N ARG A 196 -3.44 -0.93 3.83
CA ARG A 196 -4.27 0.16 4.35
C ARG A 196 -4.85 -0.25 5.70
N GLY A 197 -4.87 0.68 6.63
CA GLY A 197 -5.27 0.49 8.01
C GLY A 197 -4.16 -0.06 8.90
N CYS A 198 -4.59 -0.63 10.01
CA CYS A 198 -3.77 -1.22 11.06
C CYS A 198 -4.32 -2.59 11.43
N LEU A 199 -3.52 -3.40 12.12
CA LEU A 199 -3.92 -4.73 12.55
C LEU A 199 -4.76 -4.63 13.83
N ALA A 200 -5.87 -5.36 13.86
CA ALA A 200 -6.64 -5.52 15.08
C ALA A 200 -5.80 -6.23 16.15
N GLY A 201 -5.81 -5.68 17.36
CA GLY A 201 -5.09 -6.24 18.50
C GLY A 201 -5.23 -5.33 19.70
N ASP A 202 -5.16 -5.92 20.89
CA ASP A 202 -5.04 -5.21 22.16
C ASP A 202 -3.56 -5.25 22.57
N THR A 203 -2.98 -4.08 22.77
CA THR A 203 -1.60 -3.97 23.26
C THR A 203 -1.53 -3.40 24.66
N GLY A 204 -2.60 -2.75 25.13
CA GLY A 204 -2.59 -1.90 26.31
C GLY A 204 -1.61 -0.72 26.23
N ASP A 205 -0.98 -0.44 25.08
CA ASP A 205 -0.02 0.66 24.93
C ASP A 205 -0.71 1.92 24.41
N GLN A 206 -1.11 2.77 25.36
CA GLN A 206 -1.76 4.05 25.07
C GLN A 206 -0.85 5.09 24.38
N ARG A 207 0.43 4.78 24.15
CA ARG A 207 1.36 5.68 23.44
C ARG A 207 1.27 5.53 21.93
N LEU A 208 0.58 4.51 21.43
CA LEU A 208 0.42 4.30 19.99
C LEU A 208 -0.41 5.42 19.38
N GLN A 209 0.10 6.02 18.30
CA GLN A 209 -0.65 6.97 17.48
C GLN A 209 -1.45 6.20 16.42
N PRO A 210 -2.56 6.73 15.90
CA PRO A 210 -3.31 6.11 14.81
C PRO A 210 -2.41 5.76 13.61
N LEU A 211 -2.68 4.62 12.96
CA LEU A 211 -1.94 4.15 11.79
C LEU A 211 -2.92 3.90 10.64
N ARG A 212 -2.78 4.68 9.57
CA ARG A 212 -3.70 4.66 8.41
C ARG A 212 -3.25 3.71 7.30
N ALA A 213 -1.96 3.43 7.23
CA ALA A 213 -1.35 2.47 6.32
C ALA A 213 0.06 2.16 6.82
N TYR A 214 0.61 1.04 6.39
CA TYR A 214 2.01 0.70 6.57
C TYR A 214 2.55 -0.08 5.38
N ALA A 215 3.87 -0.02 5.19
CA ALA A 215 4.58 -0.91 4.27
C ALA A 215 5.70 -1.65 5.00
N VAL A 216 6.10 -2.80 4.48
CA VAL A 216 7.26 -3.57 4.93
C VAL A 216 8.03 -4.00 3.70
N SER A 217 9.26 -3.52 3.57
CA SER A 217 10.19 -3.98 2.53
C SER A 217 11.13 -5.02 3.10
N PHE A 218 11.35 -6.10 2.36
CA PHE A 218 12.24 -7.20 2.71
C PHE A 218 13.38 -7.27 1.71
N GLY A 219 14.62 -7.29 2.19
CA GLY A 219 15.77 -7.51 1.34
C GLY A 219 17.09 -7.41 2.09
N GLN A 220 18.14 -8.04 1.57
CA GLN A 220 19.50 -7.95 2.13
C GLN A 220 19.57 -8.37 3.61
N GLY A 221 18.76 -9.35 4.01
CA GLY A 221 18.66 -9.82 5.40
C GLY A 221 17.97 -8.85 6.37
N LEU A 222 17.37 -7.76 5.88
CA LEU A 222 16.63 -6.77 6.65
C LEU A 222 15.14 -6.74 6.28
N ALA A 223 14.31 -6.48 7.28
CA ALA A 223 12.93 -6.06 7.10
C ALA A 223 12.78 -4.62 7.60
N THR A 224 12.31 -3.72 6.73
CA THR A 224 12.10 -2.31 7.08
C THR A 224 10.62 -2.00 7.02
N ALA A 225 10.02 -1.69 8.16
CA ALA A 225 8.67 -1.17 8.26
C ALA A 225 8.66 0.35 8.03
N TYR A 226 7.72 0.83 7.23
CA TYR A 226 7.45 2.23 6.95
C TYR A 226 6.06 2.56 7.48
N LEU A 227 5.98 3.47 8.45
CA LEU A 227 4.74 3.81 9.17
C LEU A 227 4.30 5.27 8.94
N GLY A 228 5.04 6.02 8.12
CA GLY A 228 4.86 7.46 7.89
C GLY A 228 5.74 8.32 8.81
N GLY A 229 6.24 9.44 8.28
CA GLY A 229 7.15 10.34 9.00
C GLY A 229 6.51 11.12 10.14
N GLY A 230 7.34 11.64 11.05
CA GLY A 230 6.89 12.53 12.14
C GLY A 230 6.17 11.81 13.29
N ARG A 231 6.42 10.51 13.46
CA ARG A 231 5.78 9.69 14.50
C ARG A 231 6.66 9.58 15.74
N ASP A 232 6.06 9.80 16.90
CA ASP A 232 6.74 9.67 18.20
C ASP A 232 6.59 8.26 18.82
N ASP A 233 5.75 7.41 18.22
CA ASP A 233 5.40 6.09 18.76
C ASP A 233 6.27 4.93 18.21
N LEU A 234 7.24 5.20 17.33
CA LEU A 234 8.02 4.14 16.68
C LEU A 234 8.78 3.26 17.67
N PHE A 235 9.36 3.84 18.73
CA PHE A 235 10.03 3.06 19.76
C PHE A 235 9.05 2.19 20.56
N ALA A 236 7.80 2.63 20.75
CA ALA A 236 6.76 1.81 21.37
C ALA A 236 6.37 0.64 20.45
N ARG A 237 6.07 0.93 19.18
CA ARG A 237 5.75 -0.07 18.15
C ARG A 237 6.85 -1.11 17.96
N MET A 238 8.10 -0.68 17.92
CA MET A 238 9.26 -1.57 17.82
C MET A 238 9.34 -2.55 18.99
N ARG A 239 9.06 -2.09 20.22
CA ARG A 239 9.11 -2.95 21.42
C ARG A 239 7.99 -4.00 21.47
N LEU A 240 6.84 -3.75 20.84
CA LEU A 240 5.76 -4.75 20.73
C LEU A 240 6.25 -6.03 20.06
N GLY A 241 7.12 -5.91 19.05
CA GLY A 241 7.73 -7.05 18.38
C GLY A 241 8.59 -7.88 19.32
N ALA A 242 9.42 -7.24 20.14
CA ALA A 242 10.30 -7.91 21.09
C ALA A 242 9.55 -8.66 22.20
N THR A 243 8.29 -8.28 22.48
CA THR A 243 7.46 -8.93 23.51
C THR A 243 6.71 -10.16 23.02
N LEU A 244 6.69 -10.42 21.71
CA LEU A 244 5.94 -11.53 21.11
C LEU A 244 6.90 -12.60 20.59
N PRO A 245 6.98 -13.78 21.26
CA PRO A 245 7.96 -14.82 20.91
C PRO A 245 7.93 -15.24 19.44
N ALA A 246 6.73 -15.33 18.85
CA ALA A 246 6.58 -15.71 17.45
C ALA A 246 7.20 -14.68 16.49
N PHE A 247 7.13 -13.37 16.81
CA PHE A 247 7.77 -12.34 16.00
C PHE A 247 9.27 -12.29 16.27
N ALA A 248 9.68 -12.39 17.53
CA ALA A 248 11.11 -12.37 17.93
C ALA A 248 11.92 -13.57 17.40
N ALA A 249 11.27 -14.65 16.99
CA ALA A 249 11.92 -15.79 16.32
C ALA A 249 12.42 -15.44 14.91
N ASP A 250 11.68 -14.58 14.19
CA ASP A 250 11.96 -14.24 12.79
C ASP A 250 12.65 -12.88 12.66
N TYR A 251 12.45 -11.99 13.63
CA TYR A 251 12.94 -10.61 13.62
C TYR A 251 13.73 -10.28 14.89
N THR A 252 14.94 -9.74 14.70
CA THR A 252 15.83 -9.35 15.80
C THR A 252 16.40 -7.95 15.58
N HIS A 253 17.10 -7.42 16.59
CA HIS A 253 17.87 -6.16 16.49
C HIS A 253 17.06 -4.96 15.96
N GLY A 254 15.83 -4.79 16.46
CA GLY A 254 14.95 -3.69 16.06
C GLY A 254 15.60 -2.32 16.29
N ALA A 255 15.50 -1.44 15.29
CA ALA A 255 15.96 -0.05 15.36
C ALA A 255 14.91 0.90 14.76
N ALA A 256 14.49 1.91 15.52
CA ALA A 256 13.51 2.90 15.08
C ALA A 256 14.19 4.21 14.66
N ASP A 257 13.71 4.80 13.56
CA ASP A 257 14.11 6.11 13.05
C ASP A 257 12.88 7.02 12.94
N PRO A 258 12.56 7.78 14.02
CA PRO A 258 11.41 8.70 14.05
C PRO A 258 11.42 9.77 12.95
N SER A 259 12.61 10.19 12.50
CA SER A 259 12.74 11.25 11.50
C SER A 259 12.17 10.85 10.14
N SER A 260 12.25 9.56 9.80
CA SER A 260 11.77 9.00 8.55
C SER A 260 10.54 8.10 8.69
N GLY A 261 10.08 7.83 9.92
CA GLY A 261 8.92 6.97 10.12
C GLY A 261 9.20 5.47 9.99
N ARG A 262 10.47 5.04 10.15
CA ARG A 262 10.91 3.67 9.84
C ARG A 262 11.28 2.86 11.07
N ILE A 263 11.07 1.54 10.99
CA ILE A 263 11.61 0.57 11.93
C ILE A 263 12.31 -0.53 11.14
N GLY A 264 13.61 -0.72 11.36
CA GLY A 264 14.40 -1.80 10.77
C GLY A 264 14.51 -2.99 11.72
N PHE A 265 14.50 -4.20 11.17
CA PHE A 265 14.75 -5.45 11.87
C PHE A 265 15.70 -6.33 11.05
N THR A 266 16.59 -7.07 11.71
CA THR A 266 17.32 -8.18 11.08
C THR A 266 16.40 -9.38 10.97
N MET A 267 16.34 -9.99 9.79
CA MET A 267 15.61 -11.25 9.57
C MET A 267 16.50 -12.44 9.94
N THR A 268 16.05 -13.28 10.87
CA THR A 268 16.72 -14.53 11.21
C THR A 268 16.28 -15.67 10.29
N ASP A 269 15.01 -15.65 9.87
CA ASP A 269 14.46 -16.50 8.81
C ASP A 269 13.71 -15.60 7.81
N PRO A 270 14.30 -15.30 6.64
CA PRO A 270 13.65 -14.43 5.65
C PRO A 270 12.32 -14.98 5.14
N VAL A 271 12.19 -16.31 5.01
CA VAL A 271 10.98 -16.95 4.50
C VAL A 271 9.84 -16.76 5.49
N ASP A 272 10.07 -17.13 6.75
CA ASP A 272 9.03 -17.00 7.78
C ASP A 272 8.72 -15.54 8.11
N ALA A 273 9.70 -14.64 8.07
CA ALA A 273 9.49 -13.20 8.18
C ALA A 273 8.48 -12.68 7.13
N ALA A 274 8.67 -12.99 5.84
CA ALA A 274 7.70 -12.59 4.80
C ALA A 274 6.31 -13.18 5.04
N GLN A 275 6.23 -14.42 5.54
CA GLN A 275 4.96 -15.06 5.87
C GLN A 275 4.22 -14.41 7.05
N GLN A 276 4.93 -13.83 8.02
CA GLN A 276 4.29 -13.08 9.10
C GLN A 276 3.52 -11.86 8.56
N ALA A 277 4.04 -11.17 7.54
CA ALA A 277 3.33 -10.06 6.90
C ALA A 277 2.04 -10.53 6.20
N LEU A 278 2.11 -11.60 5.41
CA LEU A 278 0.93 -12.18 4.74
C LEU A 278 -0.14 -12.66 5.73
N ARG A 279 0.26 -13.11 6.92
CA ARG A 279 -0.64 -13.58 7.98
C ARG A 279 -1.17 -12.46 8.87
N GLY A 280 -0.79 -11.20 8.62
CA GLY A 280 -1.16 -10.07 9.47
C GLY A 280 -0.60 -10.18 10.89
N ARG A 281 0.62 -10.69 11.05
CA ARG A 281 1.29 -10.92 12.33
C ARG A 281 2.47 -9.96 12.50
N LEU A 282 2.17 -8.66 12.44
CA LEU A 282 3.17 -7.58 12.54
C LEU A 282 2.85 -6.69 13.74
N PRO A 283 3.43 -6.96 14.92
CA PRO A 283 3.06 -6.27 16.16
C PRO A 283 3.26 -4.75 16.11
N PHE A 284 4.24 -4.28 15.34
CA PHE A 284 4.46 -2.84 15.15
C PHE A 284 3.33 -2.15 14.37
N ALA A 285 2.45 -2.89 13.70
CA ALA A 285 1.39 -2.36 12.84
C ALA A 285 -0.02 -2.45 13.47
N VAL A 286 -0.11 -2.82 14.75
CA VAL A 286 -1.38 -2.84 15.48
C VAL A 286 -2.00 -1.45 15.64
N CYS A 287 -3.32 -1.42 15.72
CA CYS A 287 -4.09 -0.21 15.93
C CYS A 287 -3.78 0.44 17.29
N ALA A 288 -3.91 1.76 17.34
CA ALA A 288 -4.04 2.46 18.61
C ALA A 288 -5.46 2.22 19.16
N GLU A 289 -5.56 2.04 20.47
CA GLU A 289 -6.83 1.91 21.20
C GLU A 289 -7.48 3.27 21.46
#